data_AF-A0A2Z7CB98-F1
#
_entry.id   AF-A0A2Z7CB98-F1
#
_cell.length_a   1.000
_cell.length_b   1.000
_cell.length_c   1.000
_cell.angle_alpha   90.00
_cell.angle_beta   90.00
_cell.angle_gamma   90.00
#
_symmetry.space_group_name_H-M   'P 1'
#
loop_
_entity.id
_entity.type
_entity.pdbx_description
1 polymer ?
#
loop_
_entity_poly.entity_id
_entity_poly.type
_entity_poly.pdbx_seq_one_letter_code
_entity_poly.pdbx_strand_id
1 'polypeptide(L)'
;MSSVHNVFHVSALRRYIANPSHVLRPVQLEPDLTYEETPEKILAKENRKLRNRTIPMIKIQWTNHSEREATWEVEFDMQESYPDFFK
;
A
#
# COMPACT_ATOMS: atom_id res chain seq x y z
N MET A 1 -17.94 -41.46 10.63
CA MET A 1 -16.77 -40.58 10.77
C MET A 1 -16.31 -40.22 9.38
N SER A 2 -16.37 -38.93 9.09
CA SER A 2 -16.41 -38.32 7.77
C SER A 2 -15.10 -38.50 7.00
N SER A 3 -15.25 -38.96 5.76
CA SER A 3 -14.24 -39.08 4.72
C SER A 3 -13.57 -37.72 4.43
N VAL A 4 -12.52 -37.40 5.16
CA VAL A 4 -11.61 -36.29 4.81
C VAL A 4 -10.62 -36.86 3.79
N HIS A 5 -10.77 -36.48 2.52
CA HIS A 5 -9.78 -36.79 1.50
C HIS A 5 -8.61 -35.82 1.62
N ASN A 6 -7.39 -36.35 1.68
CA ASN A 6 -6.15 -35.58 1.72
C ASN A 6 -5.82 -35.06 0.31
N VAL A 7 -6.64 -34.16 -0.20
CA VAL A 7 -6.52 -33.56 -1.54
C VAL A 7 -5.96 -32.16 -1.40
N PHE A 8 -4.76 -31.95 -1.91
CA PHE A 8 -4.24 -30.61 -2.18
C PHE A 8 -4.79 -30.13 -3.52
N HIS A 9 -5.58 -29.06 -3.51
CA HIS A 9 -5.97 -28.38 -4.74
C HIS A 9 -4.85 -27.44 -5.17
N VAL A 10 -3.97 -27.92 -6.06
CA VAL A 10 -3.02 -27.04 -6.74
C VAL A 10 -3.82 -26.23 -7.75
N SER A 11 -4.19 -25.00 -7.42
CA SER A 11 -4.72 -24.07 -8.43
C SER A 11 -3.66 -23.94 -9.53
N ALA A 12 -4.07 -24.17 -10.77
CA ALA A 12 -3.19 -24.16 -11.93
C ALA A 12 -2.54 -22.78 -12.05
N LEU A 13 -1.30 -22.64 -11.58
CA LEU A 13 -0.48 -21.47 -11.82
C LEU A 13 -0.34 -21.31 -13.33
N ARG A 14 -0.94 -20.25 -13.86
CA ARG A 14 -0.84 -19.93 -15.28
C ARG A 14 0.55 -19.36 -15.55
N ARG A 15 1.12 -19.75 -16.69
CA ARG A 15 2.38 -19.16 -17.17
C ARG A 15 2.20 -17.65 -17.28
N TYR A 16 3.07 -16.91 -16.59
CA TYR A 16 3.16 -15.47 -16.73
C TYR A 16 3.57 -15.10 -18.17
N ILE A 17 2.82 -14.19 -18.80
CA ILE A 17 3.15 -13.63 -20.11
C ILE A 17 3.75 -12.25 -19.85
N ALA A 18 5.04 -12.12 -20.13
CA ALA A 18 5.74 -10.86 -19.94
C ALA A 18 5.12 -9.76 -20.81
N ASN A 19 4.80 -8.64 -20.17
CA ASN A 19 4.39 -7.41 -20.83
C ASN A 19 5.31 -6.30 -20.30
N PRO A 20 5.93 -5.48 -21.15
CA PRO A 20 6.72 -4.32 -20.71
C PRO A 20 5.97 -3.39 -19.75
N SER A 21 4.63 -3.32 -19.83
CA SER A 21 3.82 -2.52 -18.89
C SER A 21 3.74 -3.10 -17.48
N HIS A 22 4.12 -4.36 -17.28
CA HIS A 22 4.18 -5.00 -15.95
C HIS A 22 5.54 -4.78 -15.27
N VAL A 23 6.52 -4.17 -15.96
CA VAL A 23 7.81 -3.82 -15.37
C VAL A 23 7.56 -2.68 -14.38
N LEU A 24 7.88 -2.93 -13.12
CA LEU A 24 7.83 -1.91 -12.08
C LEU A 24 8.87 -0.83 -12.36
N ARG A 25 8.62 0.38 -11.87
CA ARG A 25 9.65 1.43 -11.92
C ARG A 25 10.90 0.96 -11.18
N PRO A 26 12.11 1.25 -11.70
CA PRO A 26 13.33 0.93 -10.98
C PRO A 26 13.33 1.62 -9.62
N VAL A 27 13.52 0.84 -8.56
CA VAL A 27 13.69 1.32 -7.19
C VAL A 27 15.05 0.87 -6.70
N GLN A 28 15.72 1.71 -5.93
CA GLN A 28 16.96 1.33 -5.27
C GLN A 28 16.61 0.36 -4.13
N LEU A 29 16.97 -0.90 -4.30
CA LEU A 29 16.80 -1.92 -3.28
C LEU A 29 18.07 -2.03 -2.44
N GLU A 30 17.88 -2.32 -1.16
CA GLU A 30 18.92 -2.80 -0.26
C GLU A 30 19.32 -4.25 -0.63
N PRO A 31 20.48 -4.76 -0.17
CA PRO A 31 20.95 -6.11 -0.48
C PRO A 31 19.98 -7.24 -0.07
N ASP A 32 19.09 -6.98 0.89
CA ASP A 32 18.05 -7.90 1.35
C ASP A 32 16.76 -7.82 0.52
N LEU A 33 16.78 -7.09 -0.60
CA LEU A 33 15.65 -6.83 -1.50
C LEU A 33 14.53 -6.01 -0.87
N THR A 34 14.82 -5.26 0.19
CA THR A 34 13.88 -4.29 0.78
C THR A 34 14.14 -2.89 0.25
N TYR A 35 13.15 -2.00 0.41
CA TYR A 35 13.30 -0.56 0.25
C TYR A 35 12.38 0.14 1.22
N GLU A 36 12.76 1.34 1.65
CA GLU A 36 11.95 2.15 2.53
C GLU A 36 10.99 3.05 1.73
N GLU A 37 9.74 3.12 2.18
CA GLU A 37 8.76 4.08 1.68
C GLU A 37 8.57 5.20 2.70
N THR A 38 8.72 6.44 2.24
CA THR A 38 8.49 7.64 3.05
C THR A 38 7.40 8.49 2.42
N PRO A 39 6.61 9.23 3.23
CA PRO A 39 5.60 10.12 2.70
C PRO A 39 6.27 11.29 1.97
N GLU A 40 5.90 11.50 0.70
CA GLU A 40 6.45 12.55 -0.14
C GLU A 40 5.55 13.79 -0.16
N LYS A 41 4.23 13.59 -0.27
CA LYS A 41 3.28 14.70 -0.40
C LYS A 41 1.87 14.35 0.07
N ILE A 42 1.21 15.32 0.71
CA ILE A 42 -0.22 15.26 0.97
C ILE A 42 -0.97 15.76 -0.28
N LEU A 43 -1.72 14.88 -0.93
CA LEU A 43 -2.50 15.19 -2.13
C LEU A 43 -3.89 15.74 -1.81
N ALA A 44 -4.50 15.32 -0.70
CA ALA A 44 -5.83 15.76 -0.28
C ALA A 44 -6.02 15.57 1.23
N LYS A 45 -6.98 16.30 1.80
CA LYS A 45 -7.48 16.09 3.16
C LYS A 45 -9.00 16.01 3.14
N GLU A 46 -9.57 15.05 3.84
CA GLU A 46 -11.02 14.86 3.94
C GLU A 46 -11.43 14.37 5.33
N ASN A 47 -12.58 14.83 5.80
CA ASN A 47 -13.19 14.32 7.02
C ASN A 47 -14.16 13.18 6.70
N ARG A 48 -13.72 11.94 6.91
CA ARG A 48 -14.55 10.75 6.68
C ARG A 48 -15.59 10.61 7.79
N LYS A 49 -16.86 10.85 7.44
CA LYS A 49 -17.99 10.64 8.34
C LYS A 49 -18.34 9.15 8.39
N LEU A 50 -18.20 8.55 9.56
CA LEU A 50 -18.72 7.23 9.90
C LEU A 50 -20.06 7.39 10.65
N ARG A 51 -20.73 6.28 10.95
CA ARG A 51 -22.04 6.28 11.61
C ARG A 51 -22.06 7.00 12.97
N ASN A 52 -20.96 6.95 13.72
CA ASN A 52 -20.87 7.47 15.10
C ASN A 52 -19.75 8.49 15.32
N ARG A 53 -18.88 8.74 14.33
CA ARG A 53 -17.75 9.66 14.45
C ARG A 53 -17.29 10.17 13.10
N THR A 54 -16.55 11.26 13.11
CA THR A 54 -15.85 11.79 11.94
C THR A 54 -14.35 11.62 12.16
N ILE A 55 -13.63 11.09 11.18
CA ILE A 55 -12.18 10.87 11.25
C ILE A 55 -11.49 11.70 10.16
N PRO A 56 -10.52 12.56 10.50
CA PRO A 56 -9.69 13.23 9.51
C PRO A 56 -8.79 12.23 8.81
N MET A 57 -8.87 12.19 7.49
CA MET A 57 -8.03 11.37 6.62
C MET A 57 -7.25 12.27 5.67
N ILE A 58 -6.04 11.86 5.33
CA ILE A 58 -5.18 12.52 4.37
C ILE A 58 -4.78 11.54 3.29
N LYS A 59 -4.71 12.02 2.04
CA LYS A 59 -4.24 11.23 0.92
C LYS A 59 -2.74 11.46 0.74
N ILE A 60 -1.93 10.41 0.84
CA ILE A 60 -0.47 10.51 0.82
C ILE A 60 0.10 9.86 -0.42
N GLN A 61 0.95 10.60 -1.11
CA GLN A 61 1.89 10.08 -2.10
C GLN A 61 3.13 9.56 -1.38
N TRP A 62 3.49 8.31 -1.65
CA TRP A 62 4.69 7.66 -1.12
C TRP A 62 5.84 7.74 -2.12
N THR A 63 7.08 7.75 -1.62
CA THR A 63 8.26 7.62 -2.47
C THR A 63 8.19 6.34 -3.30
N ASN A 64 8.66 6.40 -4.55
CA ASN A 64 8.63 5.30 -5.53
C ASN A 64 7.24 4.96 -6.11
N HIS A 65 6.17 5.63 -5.66
CA HIS A 65 4.81 5.47 -6.15
C HIS A 65 4.35 6.67 -6.97
N SER A 66 3.40 6.46 -7.88
CA SER A 66 2.69 7.59 -8.51
C SER A 66 1.55 8.09 -7.63
N GLU A 67 1.06 9.29 -7.91
CA GLU A 67 -0.17 9.83 -7.31
C GLU A 67 -1.40 8.92 -7.47
N ARG A 68 -1.40 8.02 -8.47
CA ARG A 68 -2.47 7.03 -8.66
C ARG A 68 -2.45 5.94 -7.60
N GLU A 69 -1.28 5.64 -7.05
CA GLU A 69 -1.02 4.62 -6.03
C GLU A 69 -1.10 5.20 -4.61
N ALA A 70 -1.31 6.51 -4.48
CA ALA A 70 -1.47 7.19 -3.19
C ALA A 70 -2.62 6.63 -2.35
N THR A 71 -2.36 6.45 -1.06
CA THR A 71 -3.30 5.85 -0.09
C THR A 71 -3.97 6.91 0.80
N TRP A 72 -5.07 6.54 1.44
CA TRP A 72 -5.74 7.37 2.44
C TRP A 72 -5.39 6.88 3.84
N GLU A 73 -4.68 7.70 4.61
CA GLU A 73 -4.28 7.40 5.98
C GLU A 73 -4.99 8.31 6.98
N VAL A 74 -5.04 7.88 8.23
CA VAL A 74 -5.55 8.72 9.33
C VAL A 74 -4.53 9.79 9.64
N GLU A 75 -4.97 11.06 9.73
CA GLU A 75 -4.05 12.19 9.91
C GLU A 75 -3.25 12.09 11.22
N PHE A 76 -3.91 11.64 12.29
CA PHE A 76 -3.29 11.48 13.60
C PHE A 76 -2.14 10.47 13.58
N ASP A 77 -2.39 9.28 13.02
CA ASP A 77 -1.39 8.20 12.97
C ASP A 77 -0.16 8.62 12.14
N MET A 78 -0.38 9.40 11.08
CA MET A 78 0.69 9.94 10.25
C MET A 78 1.51 11.03 10.96
N GLN A 79 0.87 11.89 11.76
CA GLN A 79 1.58 12.88 12.57
C GLN A 79 2.43 12.23 13.67
N GLU A 80 1.97 11.11 14.23
CA GLU A 80 2.72 10.34 15.22
C GLU A 80 3.90 9.60 14.60
N SER A 81 3.68 8.97 13.44
CA SER A 81 4.68 8.11 12.78
C SER A 81 5.71 8.90 11.98
N TYR A 82 5.31 10.02 11.38
CA TYR A 82 6.15 10.87 10.53
C TYR A 82 6.05 12.35 10.95
N PRO A 83 6.43 12.71 12.18
CA PRO A 83 6.27 14.07 12.70
C PRO A 83 7.01 15.12 11.87
N ASP A 84 8.17 14.76 11.30
CA ASP A 84 8.97 15.65 10.46
C ASP A 84 8.30 15.98 9.12
N PHE A 85 7.40 15.12 8.64
CA PHE A 85 6.66 15.34 7.40
C PHE A 85 5.60 16.45 7.52
N PHE A 86 5.17 16.76 8.75
CA PHE A 86 4.15 17.79 9.03
C PHE A 86 4.74 19.13 9.53
N LYS A 87 6.07 19.25 9.59
CA LYS A 87 6.75 20.49 10.01
C LYS A 87 6.72 21.58 8.94
#